data_AF-A0A1E3T945-F1
#
_entry.id   AF-A0A1E3T945-F1
#
_cell.length_a   1.000
_cell.length_b   1.000
_cell.length_c   1.000
_cell.angle_alpha   90.00
_cell.angle_beta   90.00
_cell.angle_gamma   90.00
#
_symmetry.space_group_name_H-M   'P 1'
#
loop_
_entity.id
_entity.type
_entity.pdbx_description
1 polymer ?
#
loop_
_entity_poly.entity_id
_entity_poly.type
_entity_poly.pdbx_seq_one_letter_code
_entity_poly.pdbx_strand_id
1 'polypeptide(L)' 'MQLTFDPEVEAFRRDFVSLLTEHLPPEVQAAQRPSSTSHIPDWSRRWQRLQFAHGWLLPGNPPGSDLRLW' A
#
# COMPACT_ATOMS: atom_id res chain seq x y z
N MET A 1 -24.27 -2.15 -15.45
CA MET A 1 -23.21 -1.29 -14.88
C MET A 1 -23.48 -1.20 -13.38
N GLN A 2 -22.56 -1.67 -12.55
CA GLN A 2 -22.69 -1.63 -11.09
C GLN A 2 -21.96 -0.37 -10.61
N LEU A 3 -22.64 0.50 -9.84
CA LEU A 3 -22.13 1.82 -9.46
C LEU A 3 -21.44 1.84 -8.09
N THR A 4 -21.61 0.79 -7.30
CA THR A 4 -21.10 0.66 -5.93
C THR A 4 -20.52 -0.72 -5.71
N PHE A 5 -19.43 -0.82 -4.94
CA PHE A 5 -18.89 -2.10 -4.51
C PHE A 5 -19.67 -2.63 -3.31
N ASP A 6 -19.47 -3.92 -2.99
CA ASP A 6 -19.99 -4.50 -1.75
C ASP A 6 -19.40 -3.78 -0.53
N PRO A 7 -20.13 -3.73 0.61
CA PRO A 7 -19.71 -2.96 1.78
C PRO A 7 -18.31 -3.30 2.30
N GLU A 8 -17.90 -4.57 2.20
CA GLU A 8 -16.56 -5.04 2.60
C GLU A 8 -15.46 -4.44 1.73
N VAL A 9 -15.71 -4.32 0.42
CA VAL A 9 -14.79 -3.71 -0.53
C VAL A 9 -14.69 -2.20 -0.27
N GLU A 10 -15.81 -1.54 0.04
CA GLU A 10 -15.78 -0.11 0.42
C GLU A 10 -15.04 0.12 1.73
N ALA A 11 -15.18 -0.76 2.72
CA ALA A 11 -14.40 -0.69 3.96
C ALA A 11 -12.90 -0.81 3.68
N PHE A 12 -12.49 -1.83 2.92
CA PHE A 12 -11.10 -2.01 2.49
C PHE A 12 -10.55 -0.79 1.74
N ARG A 13 -11.33 -0.21 0.81
CA ARG A 13 -10.93 0.98 0.05
C ARG A 13 -10.71 2.19 0.96
N ARG A 14 -11.59 2.41 1.95
CA ARG A 14 -11.43 3.51 2.91
C ARG A 14 -10.15 3.36 3.73
N ASP A 15 -9.88 2.16 4.22
CA ASP A 15 -8.67 1.88 4.98
C ASP A 15 -7.42 2.12 4.12
N PHE A 16 -7.47 1.72 2.84
CA PHE A 16 -6.37 1.94 1.91
C PHE A 16 -6.16 3.42 1.61
N VAL A 17 -7.24 4.18 1.36
CA VAL A 17 -7.18 5.63 1.16
C VAL A 17 -6.61 6.33 2.40
N SER A 18 -6.97 5.88 3.60
CA SER A 18 -6.40 6.41 4.85
C SER A 18 -4.88 6.22 4.90
N LEU A 19 -4.40 5.01 4.59
CA LEU A 19 -2.96 4.72 4.52
C LEU A 19 -2.25 5.64 3.51
N LEU A 20 -2.82 5.77 2.30
CA LEU A 20 -2.23 6.63 1.27
C LEU A 20 -2.21 8.09 1.71
N THR A 21 -3.29 8.57 2.34
CA THR A 21 -3.37 9.95 2.82
C THR A 21 -2.29 10.23 3.86
N GLU A 22 -2.01 9.27 4.75
CA GLU A 22 -1.04 9.44 5.82
C GLU A 22 0.42 9.27 5.37
N HIS A 23 0.66 8.35 4.43
CA HIS A 23 2.02 7.85 4.18
C HIS A 23 2.51 7.94 2.74
N LEU A 24 1.68 8.34 1.78
CA LEU A 24 2.13 8.44 0.39
C LEU A 24 3.33 9.40 0.32
N PRO A 25 4.47 8.97 -0.25
CA PRO A 25 5.64 9.82 -0.34
C PRO A 25 5.32 11.05 -1.20
N PRO A 26 5.78 12.25 -0.81
CA PRO A 26 5.64 13.44 -1.65
C PRO A 26 6.22 13.21 -3.04
N GLU A 27 5.59 13.80 -4.07
CA GLU A 27 5.99 13.59 -5.48
C GLU A 27 7.47 13.89 -5.72
N VAL A 28 8.00 14.93 -5.08
CA VAL A 28 9.42 15.31 -5.15
C VAL A 28 10.36 14.20 -4.65
N GLN A 29 9.93 13.41 -3.66
CA GLN A 29 10.69 12.28 -3.12
C GLN A 29 10.55 11.02 -4.00
N ALA A 30 9.44 10.91 -4.73
CA ALA A 30 9.14 9.80 -5.64
C ALA A 30 9.48 10.09 -7.12
N ALA A 31 10.25 11.16 -7.39
CA ALA A 31 10.54 11.60 -8.76
C ALA A 31 11.52 10.69 -9.52
N GLN A 32 12.40 9.98 -8.81
CA GLN A 32 13.40 9.11 -9.45
C GLN A 32 12.73 7.89 -10.08
N ARG A 33 12.85 7.75 -11.40
CA ARG A 33 12.36 6.56 -12.11
C ARG A 33 13.37 5.41 -12.09
N PRO A 34 12.92 4.14 -12.10
CA PRO A 34 13.78 3.00 -12.37
C PRO A 34 14.50 3.15 -13.72
N SER A 35 15.79 2.83 -13.78
CA SER A 35 16.56 2.85 -15.04
C SER A 35 16.66 1.47 -15.72
N SER A 36 16.27 0.41 -15.02
CA SER A 36 16.26 -0.98 -15.49
C SER A 36 15.26 -1.78 -14.68
N THR A 37 15.02 -3.03 -15.07
CA THR A 37 14.16 -3.96 -14.32
C THR A 37 14.73 -4.34 -12.95
N SER A 38 16.04 -4.24 -12.75
CA SER A 38 16.71 -4.54 -11.47
C SER A 38 16.97 -3.30 -10.60
N HIS A 39 16.83 -2.10 -11.16
CA HIS A 39 17.01 -0.85 -10.41
C HIS A 39 15.73 -0.54 -9.62
N ILE A 40 15.81 -0.63 -8.29
CA ILE A 40 14.75 -0.17 -7.38
C ILE A 40 15.19 1.16 -6.73
N PRO A 41 14.56 2.30 -7.05
CA PRO A 41 14.86 3.56 -6.38
C PRO A 41 14.64 3.49 -4.87
N ASP A 42 15.40 4.24 -4.09
CA ASP A 42 15.34 4.17 -2.62
C ASP A 42 13.97 4.54 -2.06
N TRP A 43 13.29 5.51 -2.67
CA TRP A 43 11.92 5.87 -2.30
C TRP A 43 10.97 4.68 -2.46
N SER A 44 11.15 3.89 -3.51
CA SER A 44 10.31 2.73 -3.80
C SER A 44 10.56 1.61 -2.79
N ARG A 45 11.82 1.38 -2.38
CA ARG A 45 12.15 0.42 -1.29
C ARG A 45 11.50 0.83 0.04
N ARG A 46 11.60 2.11 0.41
CA ARG A 46 11.00 2.63 1.65
C ARG A 46 9.48 2.51 1.62
N TRP A 47 8.87 2.86 0.50
CA TRP A 47 7.43 2.74 0.29
C TRP A 47 6.96 1.29 0.40
N GLN A 48 7.65 0.35 -0.25
CA GLN A 48 7.32 -1.07 -0.18
C GLN A 48 7.43 -1.60 1.25
N ARG A 49 8.50 -1.25 1.99
CA ARG A 49 8.67 -1.65 3.40
C ARG A 49 7.54 -1.11 4.28
N LEU A 50 7.09 0.13 4.07
CA LEU A 50 5.97 0.71 4.80
C LEU A 50 4.68 -0.08 4.52
N GLN A 51 4.35 -0.34 3.26
CA GLN A 51 3.16 -1.12 2.93
C GLN A 51 3.17 -2.53 3.56
N PHE A 52 4.33 -3.19 3.60
CA PHE A 52 4.50 -4.46 4.33
C PHE A 52 4.28 -4.31 5.84
N ALA A 53 4.84 -3.28 6.47
CA ALA A 53 4.67 -3.02 7.90
C ALA A 53 3.21 -2.77 8.29
N HIS A 54 2.40 -2.26 7.36
CA HIS A 54 0.96 -2.05 7.53
C HIS A 54 0.11 -3.21 6.96
N GLY A 55 0.72 -4.34 6.58
CA GLY A 55 0.02 -5.56 6.15
C GLY A 55 -0.55 -5.56 4.72
N TRP A 56 -0.29 -4.53 3.90
CA TRP A 56 -0.93 -4.37 2.58
C TRP A 56 -0.37 -5.27 1.48
N LEU A 57 0.83 -5.83 1.67
CA LEU A 57 1.50 -6.69 0.69
C LEU A 57 1.60 -8.16 1.15
N LEU A 58 0.86 -8.52 2.20
CA LEU A 58 0.77 -9.91 2.66
C LEU A 58 -0.26 -10.68 1.83
N PRO A 59 0.09 -11.88 1.30
CA PRO A 59 -0.88 -12.70 0.59
C PRO A 59 -2.00 -13.13 1.56
N GLY A 60 -3.22 -12.70 1.25
CA GLY A 60 -4.43 -13.09 1.99
C GLY A 60 -4.68 -12.32 3.28
N ASN A 61 -4.39 -11.01 3.36
CA ASN A 61 -4.70 -10.17 4.53
C ASN A 61 -6.15 -9.64 4.49
N PRO A 62 -7.14 -10.30 5.11
CA PRO A 62 -8.42 -9.65 5.39
C PRO A 62 -8.23 -8.54 6.45
N PRO A 63 -9.02 -7.47 6.42
CA PRO A 63 -9.01 -6.47 7.48
C PRO A 63 -9.33 -7.15 8.83
N GLY A 64 -8.36 -7.16 9.75
CA GLY A 64 -8.48 -7.77 11.08
C GLY A 64 -7.41 -8.81 11.46
N SER A 65 -6.49 -9.17 10.56
CA SER A 65 -5.38 -10.08 10.91
C SER A 65 -4.41 -9.42 11.88
N ASP A 66 -4.27 -9.97 13.09
CA ASP A 66 -3.27 -9.54 14.07
C ASP A 66 -1.86 -9.90 13.55
N LEU A 67 -1.08 -8.88 13.21
CA LEU A 67 0.27 -9.00 12.63
C LEU A 67 1.35 -9.38 13.66
N ARG A 68 0.99 -9.70 14.91
CA ARG A 68 1.93 -10.05 16.00
C ARG A 68 2.42 -11.51 15.99
N LEU A 69 2.02 -12.31 15.02
CA LEU A 69 2.35 -13.75 14.96
C LEU A 69 3.35 -14.13 13.85
N TRP A 70 4.00 -13.15 13.21
CA TRP A 70 5.11 -13.35 12.27
C TRP A 70 6.26 -12.38 12.53
#